data_AF-A0A6A7G4H7-F1
#
_entry.id   AF-A0A6A7G4H7-F1
#
_cell.length_a   1.000
_cell.length_b   1.000
_cell.length_c   1.000
_cell.angle_alpha   90.00
_cell.angle_beta   90.00
_cell.angle_gamma   90.00
#
_symmetry.space_group_name_H-M   'P 1'
#
loop_
_entity.id
_entity.type
_entity.pdbx_description
1 polymer ?
#
loop_
_entity_poly.entity_id
_entity_poly.type
_entity_poly.pdbx_seq_one_letter_code
_entity_poly.pdbx_strand_id
1 'polypeptide(L)'
;MGAVRRLKWFTAVNRRKYTAVTALLVFVSGCSLIQHSQLSYSAGENRQVEGTFSNYRDTYSLQVQGLTLLSYWGRTGTAVTQDIYSDIKKGDVSWLKTPEDFFRRLERERPQTRCRKTVRMGGNSCRRILDGDKWLCLDEDVILKPPHCVVYSFGLSSEITFDNMIAKYGCDVYMMDPTLPPGTYSWLHGKQKFFPIGLSDTSVIYQINLTTYADWQGMINMTVTSFDNVHKMIGHSGAVHYLKMDIEGNEWKSVGYMMEHDLLKGTQQIMVELHSGTFPTMPMDEAVLHFREKWLFLEQLEDHGFLRVRYDPTLSIESIYNIPGTNRTMQICGEMFLIRRNRENLL
;
A
#
# COMPACT_ATOMS: atom_id res chain seq x y z
N MET A 1 -63.38 -9.04 56.76
CA MET A 1 -64.57 -9.37 55.94
C MET A 1 -64.19 -9.20 54.48
N GLY A 2 -64.33 -10.24 53.64
CA GLY A 2 -64.06 -10.14 52.20
C GLY A 2 -63.31 -11.32 51.58
N ALA A 3 -64.06 -12.41 51.38
CA ALA A 3 -63.90 -13.60 50.53
C ALA A 3 -62.57 -13.98 49.81
N VAL A 4 -62.25 -15.25 50.01
CA VAL A 4 -61.38 -16.21 49.30
C VAL A 4 -61.88 -16.52 47.88
N ARG A 5 -60.97 -16.74 46.91
CA ARG A 5 -60.99 -17.92 46.00
C ARG A 5 -59.71 -18.13 45.20
N ARG A 6 -59.37 -19.42 45.07
CA ARG A 6 -58.20 -20.06 44.46
C ARG A 6 -58.72 -21.05 43.40
N LEU A 7 -57.82 -21.50 42.49
CA LEU A 7 -57.92 -22.61 41.50
C LEU A 7 -58.74 -22.34 40.21
N LYS A 8 -58.47 -22.90 39.03
CA LYS A 8 -57.38 -23.64 38.32
C LYS A 8 -57.95 -24.01 36.92
N TRP A 9 -57.07 -24.41 35.99
CA TRP A 9 -57.23 -25.38 34.86
C TRP A 9 -57.26 -24.89 33.39
N PHE A 10 -56.14 -25.20 32.72
CA PHE A 10 -55.93 -25.95 31.45
C PHE A 10 -56.42 -25.45 30.06
N THR A 11 -55.41 -25.47 29.16
CA THR A 11 -55.39 -25.79 27.71
C THR A 11 -56.11 -24.91 26.71
N ALA A 12 -55.31 -24.23 25.87
CA ALA A 12 -55.52 -24.22 24.42
C ALA A 12 -54.18 -24.05 23.70
N VAL A 13 -53.78 -25.11 23.00
CA VAL A 13 -52.71 -25.13 21.99
C VAL A 13 -53.10 -24.15 20.89
N ASN A 14 -52.24 -23.17 20.58
CA ASN A 14 -52.37 -22.44 19.33
C ASN A 14 -51.02 -22.36 18.62
N ARG A 15 -50.90 -23.19 17.58
CA ARG A 15 -49.78 -23.23 16.64
C ARG A 15 -49.81 -21.93 15.82
N ARG A 16 -48.97 -20.95 16.17
CA ARG A 16 -48.56 -19.93 15.20
C ARG A 16 -47.29 -20.40 14.51
N LYS A 17 -47.44 -20.66 13.22
CA LYS A 17 -46.39 -20.98 12.25
C LYS A 17 -45.38 -19.82 12.28
N TYR A 18 -44.17 -20.08 12.79
CA TYR A 18 -43.02 -19.25 12.49
C TYR A 18 -42.52 -19.68 11.11
N THR A 19 -42.90 -18.94 10.07
CA THR A 19 -42.19 -18.94 8.80
C THR A 19 -40.80 -18.39 9.09
N ALA A 20 -39.80 -19.27 9.12
CA ALA A 20 -38.40 -18.87 9.10
C ALA A 20 -38.16 -18.16 7.77
N VAL A 21 -38.12 -16.82 7.80
CA VAL A 21 -37.49 -16.05 6.74
C VAL A 21 -36.00 -16.20 6.96
N THR A 22 -35.42 -17.21 6.32
CA THR A 22 -33.97 -17.31 6.16
C THR A 22 -33.57 -16.13 5.30
N ALA A 23 -33.21 -15.01 5.92
CA ALA A 23 -32.49 -13.95 5.25
C ALA A 23 -31.13 -14.53 4.86
N LEU A 24 -31.03 -14.99 3.62
CA LEU A 24 -29.75 -15.23 2.96
C LEU A 24 -29.05 -13.88 2.89
N LEU A 25 -28.23 -13.56 3.89
CA LEU A 25 -27.18 -12.56 3.75
C LEU A 25 -26.19 -13.16 2.76
N VAL A 26 -26.43 -12.91 1.47
CA VAL A 26 -25.40 -13.05 0.45
C VAL A 26 -24.41 -11.93 0.75
N PHE A 27 -23.39 -12.23 1.53
CA PHE A 27 -22.14 -11.49 1.46
C PHE A 27 -21.61 -11.74 0.05
N VAL A 28 -21.91 -10.83 -0.87
CA VAL A 28 -21.11 -10.69 -2.08
C VAL A 28 -19.79 -10.13 -1.59
N SER A 29 -18.85 -11.02 -1.24
CA SER A 29 -17.44 -10.67 -1.19
C SER A 29 -17.04 -10.36 -2.63
N GLY A 30 -17.23 -9.12 -3.06
CA GLY A 30 -16.73 -8.65 -4.34
C GLY A 30 -15.22 -8.83 -4.32
N CYS A 31 -14.71 -9.75 -5.14
CA CYS A 31 -13.32 -9.67 -5.60
C CYS A 31 -13.27 -8.44 -6.49
N SER A 32 -12.94 -7.29 -5.92
CA SER A 32 -12.49 -6.15 -6.71
C SER A 32 -11.12 -6.55 -7.25
N LEU A 33 -11.06 -6.86 -8.54
CA LEU A 33 -9.78 -6.74 -9.24
C LEU A 33 -9.34 -5.30 -9.04
N ILE A 34 -8.11 -5.16 -8.57
CA ILE A 34 -7.44 -3.92 -8.19
C ILE A 34 -7.86 -2.78 -9.12
N GLN A 35 -8.59 -1.82 -8.54
CA GLN A 35 -8.84 -0.50 -9.10
C GLN A 35 -8.23 0.55 -8.17
N HIS A 36 -6.90 0.68 -8.19
CA HIS A 36 -6.20 1.92 -7.84
C HIS A 36 -6.36 2.91 -9.00
N SER A 37 -7.42 3.70 -8.98
CA SER A 37 -7.53 4.78 -9.95
C SER A 37 -6.43 5.81 -9.67
N GLN A 38 -5.47 5.92 -10.59
CA GLN A 38 -4.41 6.91 -10.51
C GLN A 38 -5.00 8.33 -10.48
N LEU A 39 -4.65 9.12 -9.47
CA LEU A 39 -4.90 10.55 -9.45
C LEU A 39 -3.88 11.25 -10.36
N SER A 40 -4.22 11.45 -11.63
CA SER A 40 -3.44 12.31 -12.52
C SER A 40 -3.67 13.78 -12.15
N TYR A 41 -2.66 14.40 -11.53
CA TYR A 41 -2.65 15.82 -11.19
C TYR A 41 -2.34 16.68 -12.43
N SER A 42 -3.36 17.35 -12.95
CA SER A 42 -3.19 18.45 -13.91
C SER A 42 -2.94 19.76 -13.12
N ALA A 43 -1.69 20.21 -13.05
CA ALA A 43 -1.40 21.61 -12.76
C ALA A 43 -1.88 22.44 -13.97
N GLY A 44 -3.02 23.13 -13.80
CA GLY A 44 -3.63 23.90 -14.87
C GLY A 44 -2.78 25.12 -15.24
N GLU A 45 -2.08 25.05 -16.37
CA GLU A 45 -1.73 26.21 -17.17
C GLU A 45 -2.75 26.30 -18.31
N ASN A 46 -3.48 27.42 -18.37
CA ASN A 46 -4.58 27.64 -19.31
C ASN A 46 -4.12 27.52 -20.77
N ARG A 47 -4.54 26.45 -21.45
CA ARG A 47 -4.81 26.47 -22.90
C ARG A 47 -5.90 25.47 -23.22
N GLN A 48 -7.07 26.00 -23.58
CA GLN A 48 -8.16 25.22 -24.14
C GLN A 48 -7.70 24.57 -25.45
N VAL A 49 -7.81 23.25 -25.51
CA VAL A 49 -7.93 22.51 -26.78
C VAL A 49 -9.15 21.62 -26.61
N GLU A 50 -10.22 21.97 -27.30
CA GLU A 50 -11.43 21.14 -27.42
C GLU A 50 -11.09 19.86 -28.17
N GLY A 51 -11.36 18.71 -27.54
CA GLY A 51 -11.26 17.40 -28.17
C GLY A 51 -12.37 16.50 -27.63
N THR A 52 -13.41 16.30 -28.44
CA THR A 52 -14.55 15.44 -28.16
C THR A 52 -14.13 13.96 -28.15
N PHE A 53 -14.24 13.28 -27.01
CA PHE A 53 -14.11 11.82 -26.96
C PHE A 53 -15.47 11.14 -27.20
N SER A 54 -15.57 10.50 -28.35
CA SER A 54 -16.68 9.65 -28.78
C SER A 54 -16.67 8.33 -28.02
N ASN A 55 -17.85 7.91 -27.54
CA ASN A 55 -18.13 6.61 -26.97
C ASN A 55 -17.73 5.48 -27.93
N TYR A 56 -16.90 4.53 -27.49
CA TYR A 56 -16.73 3.25 -28.15
C TYR A 56 -17.04 2.12 -27.16
N ARG A 57 -18.25 1.58 -27.26
CA ARG A 57 -18.61 0.29 -26.67
C ARG A 57 -18.27 -0.77 -27.72
N ASP A 58 -17.23 -1.53 -27.49
CA ASP A 58 -17.05 -2.82 -28.16
C ASP A 58 -16.86 -3.93 -27.12
N THR A 59 -17.85 -4.80 -27.05
CA THR A 59 -17.86 -6.09 -26.38
C THR A 59 -16.91 -7.05 -27.08
N TYR A 60 -15.82 -7.45 -26.41
CA TYR A 60 -15.01 -8.60 -26.83
C TYR A 60 -15.33 -9.81 -25.95
N SER A 61 -15.83 -10.86 -26.60
CA SER A 61 -15.97 -12.19 -26.02
C SER A 61 -14.59 -12.89 -26.04
N LEU A 62 -14.03 -13.16 -24.86
CA LEU A 62 -12.79 -13.92 -24.73
C LEU A 62 -13.13 -15.40 -24.52
N GLN A 63 -12.91 -16.19 -25.57
CA GLN A 63 -12.90 -17.65 -25.52
C GLN A 63 -11.62 -18.10 -24.81
N VAL A 64 -11.75 -18.60 -23.58
CA VAL A 64 -10.63 -19.17 -22.82
C VAL A 64 -10.42 -20.62 -23.28
N GLN A 65 -9.45 -20.84 -24.16
CA GLN A 65 -8.91 -22.19 -24.39
C GLN A 65 -7.83 -22.47 -23.34
N GLY A 66 -7.93 -23.66 -22.74
CA GLY A 66 -7.30 -24.04 -21.49
C GLY A 66 -5.78 -23.92 -21.45
N LEU A 67 -5.30 -23.29 -20.37
CA LEU A 67 -3.93 -23.42 -19.88
C LEU A 67 -3.97 -24.29 -18.62
N THR A 68 -3.49 -25.52 -18.76
CA THR A 68 -3.13 -26.38 -17.62
C THR A 68 -2.03 -25.70 -16.81
N LEU A 69 -2.36 -25.24 -15.61
CA LEU A 69 -1.41 -24.79 -14.61
C LEU A 69 -0.63 -26.01 -14.06
N LEU A 70 0.57 -26.24 -14.57
CA LEU A 70 1.56 -27.07 -13.90
C LEU A 70 2.05 -26.32 -12.65
N SER A 71 1.63 -26.80 -11.48
CA SER A 71 2.17 -26.43 -10.19
C SER A 71 3.63 -26.86 -10.09
N TYR A 72 4.57 -25.94 -10.25
CA TYR A 72 6.00 -26.22 -10.07
C TYR A 72 6.40 -25.97 -8.60
N TRP A 73 6.07 -26.93 -7.74
CA TRP A 73 6.79 -27.12 -6.48
C TRP A 73 7.90 -28.13 -6.74
N GLY A 74 9.13 -27.64 -6.93
CA GLY A 74 10.31 -28.47 -7.14
C GLY A 74 11.54 -27.78 -6.58
N ARG A 75 12.03 -28.28 -5.44
CA ARG A 75 13.42 -28.07 -4.98
C ARG A 75 14.36 -28.37 -6.14
N THR A 76 15.07 -27.37 -6.63
CA THR A 76 16.25 -27.53 -7.48
C THR A 76 17.31 -26.51 -7.04
N GLY A 77 18.57 -26.90 -7.15
CA GLY A 77 19.69 -26.34 -6.41
C GLY A 77 19.97 -24.85 -6.61
N THR A 78 20.78 -24.34 -5.70
CA THR A 78 21.36 -22.99 -5.70
C THR A 78 22.23 -22.77 -6.95
N ALA A 79 21.60 -22.45 -8.08
CA ALA A 79 22.25 -21.61 -9.06
C ALA A 79 22.36 -20.24 -8.41
N VAL A 80 23.55 -19.92 -7.88
CA VAL A 80 23.89 -18.56 -7.49
C VAL A 80 23.85 -17.75 -8.76
N THR A 81 22.72 -17.10 -9.04
CA THR A 81 22.66 -16.07 -10.07
C THR A 81 23.71 -15.02 -9.67
N GLN A 82 24.70 -14.85 -10.53
CA GLN A 82 25.71 -13.81 -10.36
C GLN A 82 24.97 -12.49 -10.33
N ASP A 83 25.20 -11.70 -9.28
CA ASP A 83 24.62 -10.37 -9.18
C ASP A 83 25.38 -9.48 -10.17
N ILE A 84 24.79 -9.27 -11.34
CA ILE A 84 25.42 -8.50 -12.42
C ILE A 84 25.53 -7.00 -12.10
N TYR A 85 24.93 -6.54 -11.00
CA TYR A 85 24.96 -5.15 -10.56
C TYR A 85 26.02 -4.89 -9.49
N SER A 86 26.71 -5.93 -8.98
CA SER A 86 27.65 -5.82 -7.85
C SER A 86 28.83 -4.88 -8.09
N ASP A 87 29.20 -4.68 -9.36
CA ASP A 87 30.38 -3.89 -9.74
C ASP A 87 30.03 -2.42 -10.06
N ILE A 88 28.73 -2.07 -10.04
CA ILE A 88 28.27 -0.71 -10.30
C ILE A 88 28.46 0.12 -9.05
N LYS A 89 29.21 1.22 -9.18
CA LYS A 89 29.48 2.13 -8.07
C LYS A 89 28.26 3.00 -7.76
N LYS A 90 28.08 3.33 -6.48
CA LYS A 90 27.11 4.34 -6.04
C LYS A 90 27.30 5.65 -6.82
N GLY A 91 26.21 6.26 -7.28
CA GLY A 91 26.18 7.44 -8.13
C GLY A 91 26.35 7.16 -9.63
N ASP A 92 26.77 5.94 -10.02
CA ASP A 92 26.82 5.55 -11.42
C ASP A 92 25.43 5.10 -11.89
N VAL A 93 24.81 5.95 -12.71
CA VAL A 93 23.51 5.69 -13.35
C VAL A 93 23.64 5.40 -14.85
N SER A 94 24.86 5.16 -15.33
CA SER A 94 25.14 4.92 -16.75
C SER A 94 24.59 3.58 -17.24
N TRP A 95 24.40 2.60 -16.34
CA TRP A 95 23.80 1.29 -16.63
C TRP A 95 22.30 1.37 -16.98
N LEU A 96 21.61 2.42 -16.53
CA LEU A 96 20.18 2.62 -16.79
C LEU A 96 20.05 3.24 -18.20
N LYS A 97 19.79 2.38 -19.19
CA LYS A 97 19.65 2.76 -20.60
C LYS A 97 18.19 2.83 -21.02
N THR A 98 17.34 2.05 -20.37
CA THR A 98 15.89 2.04 -20.60
C THR A 98 15.14 2.01 -19.26
N PRO A 99 13.86 2.43 -19.21
CA PRO A 99 13.04 2.35 -18.00
C PRO A 99 13.01 0.95 -17.38
N GLU A 100 13.06 -0.10 -18.20
CA GLU A 100 13.05 -1.49 -17.77
C GLU A 100 14.28 -1.88 -16.95
N ASP A 101 15.41 -1.20 -17.16
CA ASP A 101 16.62 -1.46 -16.41
C ASP A 101 16.40 -1.14 -14.92
N PHE A 102 15.66 -0.07 -14.62
CA PHE A 102 15.33 0.34 -13.25
C PHE A 102 14.61 -0.77 -12.48
N PHE A 103 13.45 -1.21 -12.98
CA PHE A 103 12.65 -2.26 -12.35
C PHE A 103 13.41 -3.59 -12.30
N ARG A 104 14.11 -3.94 -13.38
CA ARG A 104 14.92 -5.16 -13.45
C ARG A 104 16.02 -5.18 -12.40
N ARG A 105 16.69 -4.05 -12.14
CA ARG A 105 17.70 -3.96 -11.09
C ARG A 105 17.07 -4.11 -9.70
N LEU A 106 15.94 -3.44 -9.43
CA LEU A 106 15.22 -3.61 -8.16
C LEU A 106 14.85 -5.07 -7.87
N GLU A 107 14.39 -5.81 -8.89
CA GLU A 107 14.00 -7.22 -8.78
C GLU A 107 15.19 -8.18 -8.63
N ARG A 108 16.32 -7.90 -9.27
CA ARG A 108 17.43 -8.87 -9.42
C ARG A 108 18.66 -8.59 -8.58
N GLU A 109 18.93 -7.32 -8.27
CA GLU A 109 20.06 -6.94 -7.43
C GLU A 109 19.83 -7.47 -6.01
N ARG A 110 20.89 -8.05 -5.44
CA ARG A 110 20.82 -8.65 -4.11
C ARG A 110 20.40 -7.61 -3.05
N PRO A 111 19.73 -8.06 -1.98
CA PRO A 111 19.47 -7.20 -0.84
C PRO A 111 20.75 -6.55 -0.31
N GLN A 112 20.65 -5.27 0.04
CA GLN A 112 21.74 -4.48 0.62
C GLN A 112 22.00 -4.90 2.07
N THR A 113 20.95 -5.37 2.75
CA THR A 113 21.04 -5.96 4.07
C THR A 113 20.12 -7.16 4.19
N ARG A 114 20.34 -7.99 5.20
CA ARG A 114 19.53 -9.17 5.47
C ARG A 114 18.61 -8.89 6.64
N CYS A 115 17.38 -9.40 6.59
CA CYS A 115 16.59 -9.68 7.78
C CYS A 115 16.56 -11.19 7.98
N ARG A 116 16.96 -11.69 9.15
CA ARG A 116 17.03 -13.13 9.43
C ARG A 116 15.66 -13.70 9.79
N LYS A 117 14.83 -12.90 10.47
CA LYS A 117 13.48 -13.25 10.90
C LYS A 117 12.44 -12.37 10.20
N THR A 118 12.28 -12.57 8.90
CA THR A 118 11.28 -11.82 8.11
C THR A 118 9.91 -12.50 8.19
N VAL A 119 8.84 -11.74 8.42
CA VAL A 119 7.45 -12.23 8.43
C VAL A 119 6.57 -11.33 7.55
N ARG A 120 5.48 -11.89 7.00
CA ARG A 120 4.39 -11.12 6.38
C ARG A 120 3.27 -10.92 7.40
N MET A 121 2.76 -9.70 7.51
CA MET A 121 1.63 -9.34 8.37
C MET A 121 0.50 -8.73 7.55
N GLY A 122 -0.73 -9.11 7.86
CA GLY A 122 -1.90 -8.75 7.09
C GLY A 122 -2.06 -9.64 5.86
N GLY A 123 -2.86 -9.16 4.93
CA GLY A 123 -3.15 -9.82 3.68
C GLY A 123 -4.53 -10.46 3.65
N ASN A 124 -5.24 -10.22 2.55
CA ASN A 124 -6.36 -11.04 2.12
C ASN A 124 -6.02 -11.68 0.77
N SER A 125 -6.45 -12.92 0.57
CA SER A 125 -6.25 -13.59 -0.71
C SER A 125 -7.49 -13.41 -1.61
N CYS A 126 -7.37 -12.70 -2.73
CA CYS A 126 -8.36 -12.75 -3.82
C CYS A 126 -7.74 -13.52 -5.00
N ARG A 127 -8.42 -14.58 -5.45
CA ARG A 127 -7.95 -15.44 -6.58
C ARG A 127 -6.49 -15.95 -6.44
N ARG A 128 -6.05 -16.24 -5.21
CA ARG A 128 -4.69 -16.68 -4.85
C ARG A 128 -3.59 -15.60 -5.01
N ILE A 129 -3.96 -14.35 -5.23
CA ILE A 129 -3.07 -13.19 -5.07
C ILE A 129 -3.30 -12.67 -3.66
N LEU A 130 -2.22 -12.59 -2.88
CA LEU A 130 -2.24 -11.98 -1.55
C LEU A 130 -2.04 -10.48 -1.74
N ASP A 131 -2.93 -9.69 -1.12
CA ASP A 131 -2.90 -8.24 -1.20
C ASP A 131 -3.16 -7.64 0.20
N GLY A 132 -2.56 -6.49 0.49
CA GLY A 132 -2.63 -5.80 1.78
C GLY A 132 -1.64 -6.31 2.84
N ASP A 133 -0.92 -7.41 2.59
CA ASP A 133 0.13 -7.85 3.50
C ASP A 133 1.40 -6.98 3.37
N LYS A 134 2.16 -6.88 4.45
CA LYS A 134 3.40 -6.10 4.50
C LYS A 134 4.50 -6.86 5.24
N TRP A 135 5.74 -6.66 4.83
CA TRP A 135 6.90 -7.30 5.44
C TRP A 135 7.29 -6.65 6.77
N LEU A 136 7.64 -7.47 7.75
CA LEU A 136 8.21 -7.02 9.03
C LEU A 136 9.49 -7.80 9.32
N CYS A 137 10.50 -7.11 9.85
CA CYS A 137 11.71 -7.72 10.35
C CYS A 137 11.66 -7.88 11.87
N LEU A 138 11.91 -9.10 12.34
CA LEU A 138 11.94 -9.46 13.76
C LEU A 138 13.37 -9.70 14.29
N ASP A 139 14.39 -9.24 13.58
CA ASP A 139 15.77 -9.24 14.09
C ASP A 139 15.86 -8.30 15.30
N GLU A 140 16.60 -8.71 16.33
CA GLU A 140 16.57 -8.07 17.67
C GLU A 140 16.97 -6.59 17.67
N ASP A 141 17.78 -6.17 16.71
CA ASP A 141 18.28 -4.80 16.58
C ASP A 141 17.32 -3.86 15.83
N VAL A 142 16.30 -4.39 15.14
CA VAL A 142 15.30 -3.60 14.40
C VAL A 142 13.85 -3.96 14.73
N ILE A 143 13.63 -4.97 15.57
CA ILE A 143 12.30 -5.42 15.98
C ILE A 143 11.52 -4.28 16.66
N LEU A 144 10.22 -4.19 16.33
CA LEU A 144 9.31 -3.29 17.03
C LEU A 144 9.10 -3.82 18.46
N LYS A 145 9.15 -2.95 19.46
CA LYS A 145 9.11 -3.35 20.88
C LYS A 145 7.81 -2.93 21.55
N PRO A 146 6.75 -3.76 21.53
CA PRO A 146 5.54 -3.52 22.31
C PRO A 146 5.82 -3.35 23.81
N PRO A 147 5.04 -2.54 24.54
CA PRO A 147 3.97 -1.67 24.02
C PRO A 147 4.48 -0.33 23.46
N HIS A 148 5.81 -0.13 23.42
CA HIS A 148 6.48 1.13 23.06
C HIS A 148 6.87 1.17 21.58
N CYS A 149 5.97 0.76 20.69
CA CYS A 149 6.16 0.88 19.26
C CYS A 149 5.00 1.66 18.63
N VAL A 150 5.34 2.47 17.65
CA VAL A 150 4.39 3.34 16.92
C VAL A 150 4.52 3.04 15.43
N VAL A 151 3.38 2.82 14.79
CA VAL A 151 3.25 2.57 13.36
C VAL A 151 2.44 3.70 12.75
N TYR A 152 2.99 4.35 11.73
CA TYR A 152 2.19 5.19 10.83
C TYR A 152 1.87 4.39 9.57
N SER A 153 0.60 4.39 9.20
CA SER A 153 0.07 3.62 8.08
C SER A 153 -0.70 4.55 7.17
N PHE A 154 -0.07 4.95 6.07
CA PHE A 154 -0.67 5.81 5.06
C PHE A 154 -1.19 4.98 3.89
N GLY A 155 -2.41 5.30 3.45
CA GLY A 155 -3.15 4.60 2.40
C GLY A 155 -3.74 3.31 2.89
N LEU A 156 -5.05 3.30 3.10
CA LEU A 156 -5.77 2.18 3.72
C LEU A 156 -6.76 1.57 2.73
N SER A 157 -7.49 2.43 2.00
CA SER A 157 -8.64 2.01 1.20
C SER A 157 -9.57 1.12 2.04
N SER A 158 -9.86 -0.10 1.61
CA SER A 158 -10.67 -1.07 2.35
C SER A 158 -9.85 -2.18 3.05
N GLU A 159 -8.53 -2.21 2.84
CA GLU A 159 -7.64 -3.29 3.32
C GLU A 159 -6.82 -2.80 4.51
N ILE A 160 -7.24 -3.19 5.72
CA ILE A 160 -6.60 -2.79 6.98
C ILE A 160 -6.10 -3.99 7.79
N THR A 161 -5.87 -5.14 7.15
CA THR A 161 -5.50 -6.35 7.90
C THR A 161 -4.10 -6.27 8.47
N PHE A 162 -3.16 -5.61 7.78
CA PHE A 162 -1.85 -5.27 8.34
C PHE A 162 -2.00 -4.44 9.62
N ASP A 163 -2.78 -3.36 9.57
CA ASP A 163 -3.02 -2.45 10.70
C ASP A 163 -3.60 -3.19 11.91
N ASN A 164 -4.58 -4.06 11.65
CA ASN A 164 -5.19 -4.89 12.68
C ASN A 164 -4.18 -5.87 13.29
N MET A 165 -3.31 -6.48 12.49
CA MET A 165 -2.31 -7.43 12.98
C MET A 165 -1.22 -6.75 13.78
N ILE A 166 -0.73 -5.58 13.35
CA ILE A 166 0.33 -4.86 14.06
C ILE A 166 -0.20 -4.19 15.35
N ALA A 167 -1.48 -3.79 15.39
CA ALA A 167 -2.14 -3.38 16.61
C ALA A 167 -2.27 -4.54 17.62
N LYS A 168 -2.64 -5.74 17.14
CA LYS A 168 -2.68 -6.97 17.96
C LYS A 168 -1.29 -7.40 18.44
N TYR A 169 -0.25 -7.13 17.65
CA TYR A 169 1.14 -7.32 18.06
C TYR A 169 1.51 -6.39 19.23
N GLY A 170 0.83 -5.24 19.36
CA GLY A 170 0.87 -4.38 20.55
C GLY A 170 1.37 -2.96 20.30
N CYS A 171 1.57 -2.56 19.04
CA CYS A 171 1.96 -1.20 18.68
C CYS A 171 0.77 -0.24 18.65
N ASP A 172 1.00 1.03 18.93
CA ASP A 172 0.05 2.09 18.61
C ASP A 172 0.09 2.35 17.10
N VAL A 173 -1.06 2.32 16.44
CA VAL A 173 -1.20 2.41 14.99
C VAL A 173 -2.03 3.64 14.64
N TYR A 174 -1.40 4.57 13.93
CA TYR A 174 -2.04 5.74 13.38
C TYR A 174 -2.28 5.47 11.89
N MET A 175 -3.55 5.36 11.55
CA MET A 175 -4.04 5.00 10.22
C MET A 175 -4.49 6.27 9.52
N MET A 176 -3.97 6.54 8.32
CA MET A 176 -4.18 7.79 7.58
C MET A 176 -4.57 7.52 6.15
N ASP A 177 -5.71 8.07 5.73
CA ASP A 177 -6.15 8.02 4.35
C ASP A 177 -7.05 9.21 4.05
N PRO A 178 -6.65 10.14 3.17
CA PRO A 178 -7.43 11.34 2.91
C PRO A 178 -8.60 11.09 1.95
N THR A 179 -8.68 9.90 1.34
CA THR A 179 -9.78 9.50 0.45
C THR A 179 -10.95 8.90 1.22
N LEU A 180 -10.74 8.54 2.49
CA LEU A 180 -11.78 7.98 3.34
C LEU A 180 -12.45 9.06 4.18
N PRO A 181 -13.79 9.11 4.24
CA PRO A 181 -14.51 10.08 5.06
C PRO A 181 -14.15 10.00 6.55
N PRO A 182 -14.29 11.12 7.29
CA PRO A 182 -14.25 11.09 8.75
C PRO A 182 -15.27 10.07 9.30
N GLY A 183 -14.83 9.25 10.25
CA GLY A 183 -15.69 8.23 10.87
C GLY A 183 -15.76 6.88 10.14
N THR A 184 -15.12 6.75 8.97
CA THR A 184 -15.00 5.47 8.22
C THR A 184 -14.51 4.33 9.10
N TYR A 185 -13.71 4.59 10.12
CA TYR A 185 -13.25 3.57 11.06
C TYR A 185 -13.58 3.93 12.52
N SER A 186 -14.74 4.53 12.77
CA SER A 186 -15.18 4.98 14.09
C SER A 186 -15.36 3.86 15.13
N TRP A 187 -15.49 2.61 14.68
CA TRP A 187 -15.55 1.42 15.54
C TRP A 187 -14.17 0.94 16.01
N LEU A 188 -13.08 1.52 15.50
CA LEU A 188 -11.75 1.19 16.00
C LEU A 188 -11.58 1.73 17.42
N HIS A 189 -11.04 0.89 18.29
CA HIS A 189 -10.80 1.19 19.69
C HIS A 189 -9.42 0.66 20.12
N GLY A 190 -8.86 1.23 21.19
CA GLY A 190 -7.59 0.79 21.76
C GLY A 190 -6.38 1.31 20.99
N LYS A 191 -5.58 0.39 20.43
CA LYS A 191 -4.28 0.66 19.82
C LYS A 191 -4.35 1.27 18.41
N GLN A 192 -5.53 1.46 17.84
CA GLN A 192 -5.71 1.98 16.49
C GLN A 192 -6.49 3.30 16.51
N LYS A 193 -6.06 4.25 15.69
CA LYS A 193 -6.73 5.54 15.49
C LYS A 193 -6.69 5.92 14.01
N PHE A 194 -7.83 6.30 13.46
CA PHE A 194 -7.94 6.72 12.06
C PHE A 194 -8.03 8.24 11.92
N PHE A 195 -7.35 8.79 10.91
CA PHE A 195 -7.34 10.20 10.56
C PHE A 195 -7.54 10.37 9.04
N PRO A 196 -8.51 11.20 8.60
CA PRO A 196 -8.77 11.46 7.18
C PRO A 196 -7.79 12.51 6.61
N ILE A 197 -6.50 12.23 6.71
CA ILE A 197 -5.40 13.10 6.26
C ILE A 197 -4.42 12.29 5.44
N GLY A 198 -3.76 12.94 4.48
CA GLY A 198 -2.78 12.35 3.59
C GLY A 198 -1.40 12.92 3.81
N LEU A 199 -0.42 12.25 3.22
CA LEU A 199 0.98 12.63 3.31
C LEU A 199 1.44 13.23 1.98
N SER A 200 2.18 14.32 2.06
CA SER A 200 2.81 15.01 0.93
C SER A 200 4.07 15.73 1.44
N ASP A 201 4.77 16.45 0.57
CA ASP A 201 5.83 17.40 0.91
C ASP A 201 5.27 18.77 1.31
N THR A 202 3.99 19.02 1.03
CA THR A 202 3.32 20.31 1.30
C THR A 202 1.94 20.13 1.90
N SER A 203 1.41 21.19 2.52
CA SER A 203 0.04 21.23 3.05
C SER A 203 -0.92 21.82 2.03
N VAL A 204 -1.79 20.97 1.48
CA VAL A 204 -2.74 21.35 0.43
C VAL A 204 -4.09 20.67 0.68
N ILE A 205 -5.17 21.37 0.32
CA ILE A 205 -6.52 20.81 0.25
C ILE A 205 -6.91 20.70 -1.22
N TYR A 206 -7.15 19.47 -1.69
CA TYR A 206 -7.65 19.19 -3.02
C TYR A 206 -9.15 18.94 -2.99
N GLN A 207 -9.87 19.46 -3.99
CA GLN A 207 -11.26 19.06 -4.23
C GLN A 207 -11.25 17.91 -5.22
N ILE A 208 -11.63 16.72 -4.77
CA ILE A 208 -11.65 15.52 -5.63
C ILE A 208 -13.03 14.88 -5.63
N ASN A 209 -13.40 14.36 -6.79
CA ASN A 209 -14.63 13.59 -6.96
C ASN A 209 -14.32 12.10 -6.73
N LEU A 210 -14.84 11.51 -5.65
CA LEU A 210 -14.60 10.11 -5.32
C LEU A 210 -15.75 9.18 -5.75
N THR A 211 -16.69 9.67 -6.56
CA THR A 211 -17.83 8.88 -7.07
C THR A 211 -17.39 7.60 -7.80
N THR A 212 -16.15 7.54 -8.29
CA THR A 212 -15.57 6.39 -8.98
C THR A 212 -14.61 5.55 -8.13
N TYR A 213 -14.28 5.98 -6.90
CA TYR A 213 -13.17 5.41 -6.11
C TYR A 213 -13.62 4.58 -4.90
N ALA A 214 -14.83 4.84 -4.40
CA ALA A 214 -15.40 4.11 -3.26
C ALA A 214 -16.92 4.02 -3.40
N ASP A 215 -17.59 3.35 -2.45
CA ASP A 215 -19.07 3.36 -2.30
C ASP A 215 -19.65 4.75 -1.97
N TRP A 216 -18.84 5.80 -2.12
CA TRP A 216 -19.15 7.16 -1.79
C TRP A 216 -19.35 7.99 -3.05
N GLN A 217 -20.40 8.82 -3.06
CA GLN A 217 -20.73 9.70 -4.19
C GLN A 217 -20.56 11.17 -3.76
N GLY A 218 -19.73 11.91 -4.49
CA GLY A 218 -19.61 13.37 -4.30
C GLY A 218 -18.22 13.97 -4.48
N MET A 219 -18.05 15.22 -4.04
CA MET A 219 -16.79 15.96 -3.94
C MET A 219 -16.28 15.99 -2.49
N ILE A 220 -15.07 15.52 -2.20
CA ILE A 220 -14.44 15.71 -0.89
C ILE A 220 -13.33 16.76 -0.94
N ASN A 221 -13.09 17.38 0.21
CA ASN A 221 -11.88 18.17 0.47
C ASN A 221 -10.80 17.24 1.03
N MET A 222 -9.97 16.69 0.14
CA MET A 222 -8.86 15.82 0.47
C MET A 222 -7.70 16.66 1.02
N THR A 223 -7.38 16.49 2.31
CA THR A 223 -6.26 17.21 2.96
C THR A 223 -5.01 16.35 2.91
N VAL A 224 -3.94 16.85 2.29
CA VAL A 224 -2.59 16.27 2.39
C VAL A 224 -1.65 17.24 3.08
N THR A 225 -0.65 16.73 3.79
CA THR A 225 0.26 17.56 4.58
C THR A 225 1.63 16.92 4.77
N SER A 226 2.61 17.71 5.20
CA SER A 226 3.95 17.25 5.52
C SER A 226 3.98 16.35 6.76
N PHE A 227 5.00 15.50 6.86
CA PHE A 227 5.12 14.52 7.95
C PHE A 227 5.14 15.16 9.35
N ASP A 228 5.83 16.29 9.52
CA ASP A 228 5.85 17.04 10.79
C ASP A 228 4.49 17.66 11.14
N ASN A 229 3.70 18.07 10.12
CA ASN A 229 2.33 18.54 10.34
C ASN A 229 1.39 17.37 10.66
N VAL A 230 1.59 16.18 10.09
CA VAL A 230 0.86 14.97 10.51
C VAL A 230 1.04 14.73 12.01
N HIS A 231 2.27 14.79 12.52
CA HIS A 231 2.55 14.69 13.96
C HIS A 231 1.72 15.68 14.79
N LYS A 232 1.68 16.95 14.38
CA LYS A 232 0.92 18.01 15.06
C LYS A 232 -0.59 17.73 15.02
N MET A 233 -1.12 17.35 13.85
CA MET A 233 -2.55 17.14 13.63
C MET A 233 -3.11 15.96 14.42
N ILE A 234 -2.34 14.87 14.54
CA ILE A 234 -2.78 13.68 15.27
C ILE A 234 -2.43 13.73 16.77
N GLY A 235 -1.74 14.78 17.21
CA GLY A 235 -1.28 14.96 18.59
C GLY A 235 -0.26 13.92 19.05
N HIS A 236 0.51 13.34 18.12
CA HIS A 236 1.58 12.39 18.45
C HIS A 236 2.94 13.08 18.40
N SER A 237 3.68 13.00 19.51
CA SER A 237 5.09 13.41 19.59
C SER A 237 5.93 12.19 19.93
N GLY A 238 7.01 11.96 19.18
CA GLY A 238 7.89 10.80 19.38
C GLY A 238 8.26 10.10 18.09
N ALA A 239 9.02 9.02 18.23
CA ALA A 239 9.49 8.22 17.10
C ALA A 239 8.35 7.41 16.47
N VAL A 240 8.28 7.45 15.15
CA VAL A 240 7.55 6.47 14.34
C VAL A 240 8.52 5.32 14.08
N HIS A 241 8.20 4.11 14.53
CA HIS A 241 9.12 2.98 14.47
C HIS A 241 9.01 2.20 13.16
N TYR A 242 7.78 2.12 12.63
CA TYR A 242 7.47 1.52 11.35
C TYR A 242 6.63 2.49 10.52
N LEU A 243 7.02 2.70 9.27
CA LEU A 243 6.32 3.54 8.32
C LEU A 243 5.82 2.69 7.15
N LYS A 244 4.51 2.51 7.03
CA LYS A 244 3.84 1.95 5.85
C LYS A 244 3.38 3.12 4.98
N MET A 245 3.75 3.12 3.70
CA MET A 245 3.39 4.14 2.72
C MET A 245 2.93 3.53 1.42
N ASP A 246 1.67 3.75 1.10
CA ASP A 246 1.05 3.40 -0.17
C ASP A 246 0.08 4.54 -0.48
N ILE A 247 0.57 5.61 -1.12
CA ILE A 247 -0.12 6.91 -1.23
C ILE A 247 -0.18 7.42 -2.67
N GLU A 248 -0.19 6.49 -3.62
CA GLU A 248 -0.53 6.71 -5.02
C GLU A 248 0.33 7.80 -5.69
N GLY A 249 1.64 7.81 -5.44
CA GLY A 249 2.62 8.65 -6.14
C GLY A 249 3.30 9.72 -5.29
N ASN A 250 2.73 10.11 -4.15
CA ASN A 250 3.36 11.09 -3.26
C ASN A 250 4.54 10.52 -2.46
N GLU A 251 4.82 9.21 -2.53
CA GLU A 251 5.85 8.54 -1.74
C GLU A 251 7.22 9.20 -1.92
N TRP A 252 7.59 9.45 -3.18
CA TRP A 252 8.88 10.02 -3.53
C TRP A 252 9.09 11.41 -2.92
N LYS A 253 8.09 12.28 -3.02
CA LYS A 253 8.18 13.65 -2.50
C LYS A 253 8.12 13.65 -0.98
N SER A 254 7.22 12.88 -0.39
CA SER A 254 7.08 12.76 1.06
C SER A 254 8.34 12.21 1.71
N VAL A 255 8.92 11.14 1.16
CA VAL A 255 10.17 10.56 1.68
C VAL A 255 11.35 11.52 1.46
N GLY A 256 11.42 12.21 0.31
CA GLY A 256 12.41 13.26 0.08
C GLY A 256 12.36 14.36 1.13
N TYR A 257 11.17 14.91 1.35
CA TYR A 257 10.93 15.92 2.38
C TYR A 257 11.34 15.43 3.78
N MET A 258 10.97 14.20 4.13
CA MET A 258 11.32 13.61 5.43
C MET A 258 12.83 13.43 5.63
N MET A 259 13.58 13.10 4.57
CA MET A 259 15.04 13.02 4.60
C MET A 259 15.68 14.40 4.79
N GLU A 260 15.27 15.38 3.97
CA GLU A 260 15.79 16.76 4.01
C GLU A 260 15.60 17.45 5.36
N HIS A 261 14.56 17.08 6.11
CA HIS A 261 14.19 17.69 7.39
C HIS A 261 14.51 16.81 8.61
N ASP A 262 15.27 15.73 8.45
CA ASP A 262 15.64 14.77 9.52
C ASP A 262 14.43 14.20 10.29
N LEU A 263 13.30 14.01 9.60
CA LEU A 263 12.04 13.57 10.21
C LEU A 263 11.92 12.05 10.35
N LEU A 264 12.81 11.30 9.71
CA LEU A 264 12.86 9.84 9.83
C LEU A 264 13.60 9.37 11.09
N LYS A 265 14.00 10.28 12.00
CA LYS A 265 14.69 9.90 13.23
C LYS A 265 13.82 8.98 14.09
N GLY A 266 14.37 7.82 14.43
CA GLY A 266 13.67 6.79 15.21
C GLY A 266 12.90 5.76 14.39
N THR A 267 12.72 5.93 13.09
CA THR A 267 12.18 4.89 12.18
C THR A 267 13.16 3.74 11.99
N GLN A 268 12.78 2.51 12.31
CA GLN A 268 13.62 1.32 12.08
C GLN A 268 13.27 0.62 10.77
N GLN A 269 12.00 0.69 10.36
CA GLN A 269 11.51 -0.09 9.21
C GLN A 269 10.59 0.78 8.34
N ILE A 270 10.79 0.72 7.03
CA ILE A 270 9.93 1.37 6.04
C ILE A 270 9.45 0.31 5.08
N MET A 271 8.15 0.29 4.85
CA MET A 271 7.51 -0.45 3.77
C MET A 271 6.78 0.55 2.90
N VAL A 272 7.30 0.77 1.70
CA VAL A 272 6.80 1.78 0.78
C VAL A 272 6.48 1.17 -0.57
N GLU A 273 5.30 1.44 -1.11
CA GLU A 273 4.96 1.10 -2.48
C GLU A 273 5.42 2.22 -3.42
N LEU A 274 6.37 1.89 -4.29
CA LEU A 274 6.95 2.85 -5.21
C LEU A 274 6.11 2.93 -6.49
N HIS A 275 5.24 3.93 -6.54
CA HIS A 275 4.42 4.24 -7.69
C HIS A 275 5.22 4.97 -8.80
N SER A 276 5.07 4.50 -10.04
CA SER A 276 5.68 5.13 -11.23
C SER A 276 4.66 5.43 -12.35
N GLY A 277 3.39 5.65 -11.99
CA GLY A 277 2.25 5.70 -12.93
C GLY A 277 2.34 6.74 -14.06
N THR A 278 3.15 7.79 -13.91
CA THR A 278 3.30 8.84 -14.94
C THR A 278 4.32 8.51 -16.03
N PHE A 279 5.20 7.52 -15.83
CA PHE A 279 6.25 7.26 -16.82
C PHE A 279 5.72 6.80 -18.19
N PRO A 280 4.62 6.01 -18.31
CA PRO A 280 4.17 5.51 -19.62
C PRO A 280 3.79 6.64 -20.60
N THR A 281 3.53 7.84 -20.09
CA THR A 281 3.20 9.03 -20.90
C THR A 281 4.41 9.90 -21.24
N MET A 282 5.60 9.59 -20.71
CA MET A 282 6.83 10.35 -20.96
C MET A 282 7.51 9.91 -22.26
N PRO A 283 8.18 10.84 -22.98
CA PRO A 283 9.19 10.48 -23.97
C PRO A 283 10.25 9.54 -23.36
N MET A 284 10.80 8.64 -24.17
CA MET A 284 11.68 7.57 -23.68
C MET A 284 12.96 8.11 -23.02
N ASP A 285 13.56 9.16 -23.58
CA ASP A 285 14.74 9.83 -23.03
C ASP A 285 14.44 10.53 -21.71
N GLU A 286 13.29 11.20 -21.60
CA GLU A 286 12.81 11.79 -20.34
C GLU A 286 12.52 10.71 -19.29
N ALA A 287 11.92 9.57 -19.67
CA ALA A 287 11.67 8.46 -18.76
C ALA A 287 12.97 7.86 -18.21
N VAL A 288 14.01 7.74 -19.05
CA VAL A 288 15.34 7.31 -18.60
C VAL A 288 15.92 8.30 -17.60
N LEU A 289 15.87 9.60 -17.86
CA LEU A 289 16.34 10.62 -16.92
C LEU A 289 15.56 10.56 -15.60
N HIS A 290 14.23 10.44 -15.67
CA HIS A 290 13.35 10.28 -14.53
C HIS A 290 13.80 9.12 -13.63
N PHE A 291 14.02 7.92 -14.20
CA PHE A 291 14.43 6.77 -13.40
C PHE A 291 15.87 6.84 -12.90
N ARG A 292 16.75 7.60 -13.56
CA ARG A 292 18.08 7.90 -13.00
C ARG A 292 17.98 8.75 -11.75
N GLU A 293 17.13 9.77 -11.75
CA GLU A 293 16.85 10.58 -10.56
C GLU A 293 16.24 9.73 -9.44
N LYS A 294 15.28 8.84 -9.76
CA LYS A 294 14.72 7.88 -8.79
C LYS A 294 15.77 6.93 -8.23
N TRP A 295 16.72 6.47 -9.05
CA TRP A 295 17.81 5.63 -8.55
C TRP A 295 18.72 6.38 -7.57
N LEU A 296 19.12 7.60 -7.92
CA LEU A 296 19.91 8.46 -7.02
C LEU A 296 19.16 8.78 -5.72
N PHE A 297 17.83 8.89 -5.77
CA PHE A 297 16.99 9.02 -4.58
C PHE A 297 17.06 7.77 -3.68
N LEU A 298 16.99 6.57 -4.24
CA LEU A 298 17.15 5.33 -3.46
C LEU A 298 18.54 5.24 -2.82
N GLU A 299 19.57 5.69 -3.53
CA GLU A 299 20.91 5.80 -2.99
C GLU A 299 21.00 6.80 -1.82
N GLN A 300 20.24 7.91 -1.85
CA GLN A 300 20.16 8.85 -0.72
C GLN A 300 19.47 8.22 0.50
N LEU A 301 18.47 7.36 0.31
CA LEU A 301 17.86 6.61 1.42
C LEU A 301 18.90 5.73 2.16
N GLU A 302 19.82 5.11 1.41
CA GLU A 302 20.92 4.35 1.99
C GLU A 302 21.86 5.24 2.82
N ASP A 303 22.10 6.47 2.39
CA ASP A 303 22.93 7.43 3.13
C ASP A 303 22.26 7.83 4.46
N HIS A 304 20.93 7.83 4.51
CA HIS A 304 20.12 7.98 5.73
C HIS A 304 20.02 6.68 6.56
N GLY A 305 20.72 5.62 6.13
CA GLY A 305 20.86 4.35 6.83
C GLY A 305 19.77 3.32 6.53
N PHE A 306 18.84 3.61 5.61
CA PHE A 306 17.80 2.67 5.20
C PHE A 306 18.33 1.77 4.10
N LEU A 307 18.52 0.49 4.41
CA LEU A 307 19.05 -0.50 3.48
C LEU A 307 17.95 -1.45 3.04
N ARG A 308 17.88 -1.72 1.74
CA ARG A 308 16.89 -2.60 1.13
C ARG A 308 17.10 -4.04 1.56
N VAL A 309 16.05 -4.61 2.15
CA VAL A 309 15.94 -6.05 2.43
C VAL A 309 15.30 -6.76 1.26
N ARG A 310 14.30 -6.13 0.64
CA ARG A 310 13.49 -6.76 -0.41
C ARG A 310 12.80 -5.72 -1.28
N TYR A 311 12.56 -6.10 -2.53
CA TYR A 311 11.61 -5.45 -3.43
C TYR A 311 10.70 -6.53 -4.01
N ASP A 312 9.39 -6.30 -4.01
CA ASP A 312 8.39 -7.17 -4.61
C ASP A 312 7.54 -6.35 -5.59
N PRO A 313 7.44 -6.71 -6.88
CA PRO A 313 6.55 -6.03 -7.80
C PRO A 313 5.08 -6.24 -7.38
N THR A 314 4.29 -5.18 -7.40
CA THR A 314 2.86 -5.25 -7.10
C THR A 314 2.13 -5.79 -8.31
N LEU A 315 1.42 -6.90 -8.14
CA LEU A 315 0.67 -7.54 -9.23
C LEU A 315 -0.70 -6.89 -9.40
N SER A 316 -0.75 -5.71 -10.02
CA SER A 316 -1.99 -5.07 -10.45
C SER A 316 -2.11 -5.03 -11.97
N ILE A 317 -3.34 -4.93 -12.48
CA ILE A 317 -3.61 -4.72 -13.92
C ILE A 317 -3.30 -3.26 -14.31
N GLU A 318 -3.50 -2.32 -13.40
CA GLU A 318 -3.30 -0.89 -13.64
C GLU A 318 -1.83 -0.48 -13.60
N SER A 319 -0.99 -1.30 -12.98
CA SER A 319 0.47 -1.14 -12.99
C SER A 319 1.15 -1.93 -14.10
N ILE A 320 0.41 -2.54 -15.05
CA ILE A 320 1.00 -3.23 -16.18
C ILE A 320 1.44 -2.21 -17.24
N TYR A 321 2.73 -2.19 -17.54
CA TYR A 321 3.26 -1.51 -18.70
C TYR A 321 3.60 -2.49 -19.82
N ASN A 322 3.10 -2.19 -21.02
CA ASN A 322 3.43 -2.90 -22.25
C ASN A 322 4.69 -2.28 -22.85
N ILE A 323 5.76 -3.06 -22.96
CA ILE A 323 7.03 -2.58 -23.50
C ILE A 323 6.88 -2.34 -25.01
N PRO A 324 7.05 -1.09 -25.49
CA PRO A 324 6.86 -0.75 -26.89
C PRO A 324 7.71 -1.62 -27.83
N GLY A 325 7.10 -2.08 -28.92
CA GLY A 325 7.78 -2.92 -29.91
C GLY A 325 8.04 -4.37 -29.47
N THR A 326 7.45 -4.82 -28.36
CA THR A 326 7.58 -6.21 -27.88
C THR A 326 6.24 -6.76 -27.39
N ASN A 327 6.17 -8.08 -27.17
CA ASN A 327 5.04 -8.75 -26.50
C ASN A 327 5.25 -8.91 -24.98
N ARG A 328 6.14 -8.11 -24.38
CA ARG A 328 6.50 -8.22 -22.97
C ARG A 328 5.83 -7.14 -22.14
N THR A 329 5.54 -7.49 -20.89
CA THR A 329 5.02 -6.56 -19.89
C THR A 329 5.91 -6.51 -18.65
N MET A 330 5.75 -5.46 -17.85
CA MET A 330 6.31 -5.37 -16.50
C MET A 330 5.33 -4.69 -15.55
N GLN A 331 5.57 -4.88 -14.25
CA GLN A 331 4.92 -4.11 -13.20
C GLN A 331 5.70 -2.84 -12.92
N ILE A 332 4.99 -1.74 -12.74
CA ILE A 332 5.57 -0.39 -12.61
C ILE A 332 5.34 0.21 -11.22
N CYS A 333 4.67 -0.55 -10.38
CA CYS A 333 4.54 -0.35 -8.96
C CYS A 333 5.17 -1.55 -8.25
N GLY A 334 5.71 -1.32 -7.07
CA GLY A 334 6.24 -2.41 -6.26
C GLY A 334 6.62 -1.97 -4.87
N GLU A 335 6.51 -2.91 -3.94
CA GLU A 335 6.78 -2.70 -2.54
C GLU A 335 8.27 -2.85 -2.25
N MET A 336 8.83 -1.84 -1.59
CA MET A 336 10.20 -1.85 -1.11
C MET A 336 10.20 -1.93 0.42
N PHE A 337 10.86 -2.96 0.94
CA PHE A 337 11.07 -3.15 2.37
C PHE A 337 12.50 -2.77 2.76
N LEU A 338 12.61 -1.74 3.59
CA LEU A 338 13.86 -1.14 4.05
C LEU A 338 13.97 -1.27 5.57
N ILE A 339 15.18 -1.51 6.06
CA ILE A 339 15.48 -1.44 7.50
C ILE A 339 16.67 -0.53 7.75
N ARG A 340 16.66 0.12 8.92
CA ARG A 340 17.79 0.89 9.43
C ARG A 340 18.27 0.28 10.73
N ARG A 341 19.46 -0.31 10.67
CA ARG A 341 20.16 -0.87 11.84
C ARG A 341 20.95 0.25 12.52
N ASN A 342 20.86 0.35 13.84
CA ASN A 342 21.71 1.28 14.58
C ASN A 342 23.18 0.89 14.37
N ARG A 343 23.98 1.80 13.80
CA ARG A 343 25.41 1.58 13.52
C ARG A 343 26.25 1.27 14.78
N GLU A 344 25.72 1.53 15.97
CA GLU A 344 26.39 1.23 17.25
C GLU A 344 26.38 -0.26 17.64
N ASN A 345 25.57 -1.10 16.97
CA ASN A 345 25.48 -2.55 17.25
C ASN A 345 26.14 -3.43 16.17
N LEU A 346 27.00 -2.86 15.31
CA LEU A 346 27.67 -3.56 14.21
C LEU A 346 29.19 -3.74 14.41
N LEU A 347 29.68 -3.67 15.64
CA LEU A 347 31.07 -3.99 16.00
C LEU A 347 31.15 -5.17 16.97
#